data_AF-A0A1X7KHV7-F1
#
_entry.id   AF-A0A1X7KHV7-F1
#
_cell.length_a   1.000
_cell.length_b   1.000
_cell.length_c   1.000
_cell.angle_alpha   90.00
_cell.angle_beta   90.00
_cell.angle_gamma   90.00
#
_symmetry.space_group_name_H-M   'P 1'
#
loop_
_entity.id
_entity.type
_entity.pdbx_description
1 polymer ?
#
loop_
_entity_poly.entity_id
_entity_poly.type
_entity_poly.pdbx_seq_one_letter_code
_entity_poly.pdbx_strand_id
1 'polypeptide(L)'
;MINWRFNSNNYDPNKSFELVPVGDHRVRIEEAEEQVSKTGRDMIKLTLAVSGHGSKLFHYIVFMEDRPEITDQNLGQLFDSFGIPVGDMNLNNWIGKVGAARVKHELYDGKQQARMSYFILRSKQGDLPPWVEKGNGASSSYSTPSNAPRSFREDYAADEELVDVPF
;
A
#
# COMPACT_ATOMS: atom_id res chain seq x y z
N MET A 1 -2.38 25.86 -15.15
CA MET A 1 -3.42 25.52 -16.14
C MET A 1 -3.48 24.02 -16.29
N ILE A 2 -4.66 23.41 -16.27
CA ILE A 2 -4.83 21.96 -16.44
C ILE A 2 -4.68 21.62 -17.93
N ASN A 3 -3.69 20.80 -18.28
CA ASN A 3 -3.46 20.33 -19.66
C ASN A 3 -4.14 18.97 -19.88
N TRP A 4 -5.47 18.95 -19.88
CA TRP A 4 -6.26 17.73 -20.07
C TRP A 4 -7.00 17.77 -21.41
N ARG A 5 -6.90 16.68 -22.20
CA ARG A 5 -7.66 16.49 -23.44
C ARG A 5 -8.68 15.37 -23.23
N PHE A 6 -9.95 15.75 -23.06
CA PHE A 6 -11.04 14.80 -22.93
C PHE A 6 -11.15 13.94 -24.20
N ASN A 7 -11.22 12.61 -24.02
CA ASN A 7 -11.45 11.64 -25.09
C ASN A 7 -12.82 10.98 -24.88
N SER A 8 -13.78 11.29 -25.74
CA SER A 8 -15.14 10.76 -25.67
C SER A 8 -15.21 9.24 -25.80
N ASN A 9 -14.24 8.61 -26.46
CA ASN A 9 -14.20 7.15 -26.62
C ASN A 9 -13.91 6.43 -25.29
N ASN A 10 -13.35 7.14 -24.30
CA ASN A 10 -13.09 6.61 -22.96
C ASN A 10 -14.25 6.87 -21.99
N TYR A 11 -15.30 7.58 -22.42
CA TYR A 11 -16.47 7.85 -21.63
C TYR A 11 -17.54 6.79 -21.87
N ASP A 12 -17.89 6.08 -20.81
CA ASP A 12 -19.04 5.21 -20.78
C ASP A 12 -19.95 5.69 -19.63
N PRO A 13 -21.17 6.18 -19.93
CA PRO A 13 -22.08 6.71 -18.91
C PRO A 13 -22.52 5.66 -17.89
N ASN A 14 -22.40 4.38 -18.20
CA ASN A 14 -22.76 3.27 -17.31
C ASN A 14 -21.56 2.70 -16.55
N LYS A 15 -20.34 3.14 -16.87
CA LYS A 15 -19.13 2.64 -16.21
C LYS A 15 -19.02 3.18 -14.80
N SER A 16 -19.14 2.28 -13.82
CA SER A 16 -18.79 2.55 -12.43
C SER A 16 -17.36 2.12 -12.13
N PHE A 17 -16.72 2.80 -11.19
CA PHE A 17 -15.45 2.34 -10.64
C PHE A 17 -15.71 1.23 -9.62
N GLU A 18 -14.81 0.26 -9.56
CA GLU A 18 -14.94 -0.88 -8.65
C GLU A 18 -14.97 -0.41 -7.19
N LEU A 19 -15.99 -0.88 -6.47
CA LEU A 19 -16.15 -0.61 -5.06
C LEU A 19 -15.31 -1.62 -4.27
N VAL A 20 -14.49 -1.14 -3.34
CA VAL A 20 -13.75 -2.01 -2.42
C VAL A 20 -14.76 -2.90 -1.69
N PRO A 21 -14.61 -4.24 -1.70
CA PRO A 21 -15.59 -5.13 -1.08
C PRO A 21 -15.65 -4.94 0.43
N VAL A 22 -16.76 -5.39 1.03
CA VAL A 22 -16.90 -5.43 2.50
C VAL A 22 -16.00 -6.53 3.05
N GLY A 23 -15.30 -6.25 4.14
CA GLY A 23 -14.42 -7.22 4.76
C GLY A 23 -13.17 -6.61 5.35
N ASP A 24 -12.22 -7.46 5.69
CA ASP A 24 -10.95 -7.05 6.26
C ASP A 24 -9.92 -6.92 5.15
N HIS A 25 -9.25 -5.77 5.09
CA HIS A 25 -8.29 -5.47 4.03
C HIS A 25 -6.99 -4.93 4.59
N ARG A 26 -5.88 -5.33 3.95
CA ARG A 26 -4.60 -4.60 4.08
C ARG A 26 -4.76 -3.22 3.47
N VAL A 27 -4.29 -2.21 4.20
CA VAL A 27 -4.32 -0.81 3.77
C VAL A 27 -2.98 -0.14 3.99
N ARG A 28 -2.62 0.79 3.11
CA ARG A 28 -1.43 1.63 3.22
C ARG A 28 -1.82 3.09 3.33
N ILE A 29 -1.18 3.83 4.23
CA ILE A 29 -1.34 5.28 4.32
C ILE A 29 -0.60 5.88 3.12
N GLU A 30 -1.33 6.47 2.17
CA GLU A 30 -0.71 7.20 1.05
C GLU A 30 -0.46 8.66 1.40
N GLU A 31 -1.33 9.23 2.22
CA GLU A 31 -1.30 10.64 2.57
C GLU A 31 -1.97 10.84 3.93
N ALA A 32 -1.42 11.74 4.73
CA ALA A 32 -1.94 12.17 6.01
C ALA A 32 -1.83 13.70 6.08
N GLU A 33 -2.95 14.39 6.24
CA GLU A 33 -3.03 15.86 6.22
C GLU A 33 -3.74 16.38 7.47
N GLU A 34 -3.22 17.46 8.05
CA GLU A 34 -3.96 18.27 9.01
C GLU A 34 -5.01 19.10 8.27
N GLN A 35 -6.24 19.07 8.76
CA GLN A 35 -7.38 19.78 8.19
C GLN A 35 -8.30 20.29 9.31
N VAL A 36 -9.24 21.17 8.94
CA VAL A 36 -10.31 21.61 9.83
C VAL A 36 -11.61 20.96 9.38
N SER A 37 -12.29 20.30 10.31
CA SER A 37 -13.60 19.68 10.09
C SER A 37 -14.68 20.70 9.77
N LYS A 38 -15.82 20.25 9.24
CA LYS A 38 -16.97 21.13 8.94
C LYS A 38 -17.52 21.87 10.16
N THR A 39 -17.28 21.34 11.36
CA THR A 39 -17.71 21.94 12.63
C THR A 39 -16.63 22.80 13.28
N GLY A 40 -15.50 23.05 12.59
CA GLY A 40 -14.43 23.93 13.06
C GLY A 40 -13.41 23.28 14.01
N ARG A 41 -13.44 21.95 14.16
CA ARG A 41 -12.45 21.21 14.98
C ARG A 41 -11.28 20.74 14.12
N ASP A 42 -10.07 20.78 14.66
CA ASP A 42 -8.89 20.22 14.01
C ASP A 42 -9.07 18.71 13.79
N MET A 43 -8.56 18.20 12.68
CA MET A 43 -8.64 16.80 12.31
C MET A 43 -7.43 16.37 11.46
N ILE A 44 -7.11 15.09 11.51
CA ILE A 44 -6.21 14.47 10.53
C ILE A 44 -7.06 13.68 9.53
N LYS A 45 -6.89 13.98 8.25
CA LYS A 45 -7.45 13.20 7.14
C LYS A 45 -6.40 12.21 6.65
N LEU A 46 -6.77 10.94 6.64
CA LEU A 46 -5.98 9.85 6.08
C LEU A 46 -6.56 9.44 4.72
N THR A 47 -5.70 9.35 3.72
CA THR A 47 -5.99 8.72 2.44
C THR A 47 -5.33 7.34 2.44
N LEU A 48 -6.14 6.29 2.35
CA LEU A 48 -5.70 4.90 2.45
C LEU A 48 -5.84 4.19 1.09
N ALA A 49 -4.75 3.62 0.59
CA ALA A 49 -4.81 2.64 -0.49
C ALA A 49 -5.23 1.28 0.06
N VAL A 50 -6.04 0.55 -0.70
CA VAL A 50 -6.50 -0.79 -0.34
C VAL A 50 -5.78 -1.82 -1.21
N SER A 51 -5.22 -2.84 -0.57
CA SER A 51 -4.47 -3.90 -1.25
C SER A 51 -5.27 -4.52 -2.39
N GLY A 52 -4.69 -4.59 -3.59
CA GLY A 52 -5.32 -5.15 -4.78
C GLY A 52 -6.41 -4.28 -5.44
N HIS A 53 -6.78 -3.13 -4.85
CA HIS A 53 -7.84 -2.27 -5.38
C HIS A 53 -7.31 -0.89 -5.77
N GLY A 54 -7.94 -0.28 -6.79
CA GLY A 54 -7.59 1.08 -7.23
C GLY A 54 -8.33 2.21 -6.50
N SER A 55 -9.39 1.88 -5.79
CA SER A 55 -10.20 2.83 -5.02
C SER A 55 -9.54 3.10 -3.66
N LYS A 56 -9.60 4.35 -3.21
CA LYS A 56 -9.05 4.78 -1.92
C LYS A 56 -10.13 4.86 -0.85
N LEU A 57 -9.75 4.66 0.41
CA LEU A 57 -10.60 4.94 1.56
C LEU A 57 -10.13 6.21 2.25
N PHE A 58 -11.09 6.98 2.77
CA PHE A 58 -10.80 8.16 3.57
C PHE A 58 -11.22 7.92 5.01
N HIS A 59 -10.36 8.29 5.95
CA HIS A 59 -10.65 8.27 7.37
C HIS A 59 -10.27 9.61 8.01
N TYR A 60 -11.04 10.04 9.01
CA TYR A 60 -10.86 11.32 9.67
C TYR A 60 -10.74 11.07 11.17
N ILE A 61 -9.64 11.52 11.76
CA ILE A 61 -9.42 11.52 13.21
C ILE A 61 -9.63 12.96 13.67
N VAL A 62 -10.76 13.22 14.34
CA VAL A 62 -11.13 14.56 14.80
C VAL A 62 -10.61 14.76 16.22
N PHE A 63 -9.96 15.90 16.46
CA PHE A 63 -9.47 16.28 17.79
C PHE A 63 -10.64 16.84 18.60
N MET A 64 -11.09 16.06 19.56
CA MET A 64 -12.19 16.39 20.45
C MET A 64 -11.64 16.86 21.80
N GLU A 65 -11.47 18.17 21.99
CA GLU A 65 -11.01 18.73 23.28
C GLU A 65 -11.96 18.40 24.45
N ASP A 66 -13.25 18.25 24.15
CA ASP A 66 -14.30 17.88 25.11
C ASP A 66 -14.30 16.39 25.45
N ARG A 67 -13.67 15.55 24.61
CA ARG A 67 -13.62 14.08 24.74
C ARG A 67 -12.28 13.53 24.23
N PRO A 68 -11.16 13.88 24.89
CA PRO A 68 -9.83 13.49 24.44
C PRO A 68 -9.68 11.96 24.32
N GLU A 69 -10.37 11.20 25.16
CA GLU A 69 -10.36 9.74 25.17
C GLU A 69 -10.78 9.12 23.83
N ILE A 70 -11.69 9.77 23.08
CA ILE A 70 -12.11 9.30 21.75
C ILE A 70 -10.98 9.52 20.74
N THR A 71 -10.32 10.68 20.82
CA THR A 71 -9.19 11.02 19.94
C THR A 71 -8.03 10.06 20.19
N ASP A 72 -7.67 9.87 21.46
CA ASP A 72 -6.58 8.99 21.89
C ASP A 72 -6.85 7.53 21.53
N GLN A 73 -8.11 7.08 21.65
CA GLN A 73 -8.49 5.73 21.25
C GLN A 73 -8.34 5.51 19.74
N ASN A 74 -8.68 6.49 18.91
CA ASN A 74 -8.52 6.41 17.45
C ASN A 74 -7.04 6.47 17.04
N LEU A 75 -6.26 7.37 17.65
CA LEU A 75 -4.81 7.45 17.42
C LEU A 75 -4.11 6.17 17.87
N GLY A 76 -4.46 5.62 19.05
CA GLY A 76 -3.92 4.36 19.54
C GLY A 76 -4.22 3.18 18.59
N GLN A 77 -5.44 3.10 18.05
CA GLN A 77 -5.80 2.08 17.07
C GLN A 77 -5.01 2.23 15.75
N LEU A 78 -4.79 3.46 15.30
CA LEU A 78 -3.93 3.76 14.16
C LEU A 78 -2.50 3.30 14.45
N PHE A 79 -1.92 3.72 15.57
CA PHE A 79 -0.54 3.39 15.94
C PHE A 79 -0.31 1.89 16.03
N ASP A 80 -1.19 1.16 16.71
CA ASP A 80 -1.13 -0.29 16.81
C ASP A 80 -1.23 -0.95 15.42
N SER A 81 -2.30 -0.66 14.67
CA SER A 81 -2.57 -1.33 13.39
C SER A 81 -1.44 -1.17 12.38
N PHE A 82 -0.82 0.02 12.31
CA PHE A 82 0.23 0.33 11.35
C PHE A 82 1.65 0.13 11.92
N GLY A 83 1.78 -0.20 13.20
CA GLY A 83 3.07 -0.29 13.91
C GLY A 83 3.85 1.03 13.90
N ILE A 84 3.13 2.14 14.10
CA ILE A 84 3.72 3.46 14.29
C ILE A 84 4.03 3.60 15.79
N PRO A 85 5.18 4.17 16.19
CA PRO A 85 5.46 4.43 17.59
C PRO A 85 4.33 5.25 18.23
N VAL A 86 3.89 4.84 19.43
CA VAL A 86 2.82 5.52 20.15
C VAL A 86 3.22 6.97 20.42
N GLY A 87 2.37 7.91 20.01
CA GLY A 87 2.59 9.35 20.18
C GLY A 87 3.42 10.01 19.08
N ASP A 88 3.83 9.28 18.03
CA ASP A 88 4.44 9.90 16.86
C ASP A 88 3.38 10.71 16.08
N MET A 89 3.40 12.03 16.24
CA MET A 89 2.51 12.96 15.54
C MET A 89 3.15 13.57 14.27
N ASN A 90 4.34 13.11 13.86
CA ASN A 90 4.93 13.54 12.61
C ASN A 90 4.30 12.74 11.45
N LEU A 91 3.30 13.33 10.80
CA LEU A 91 2.50 12.68 9.76
C LEU A 91 3.33 12.08 8.61
N ASN A 92 4.50 12.65 8.32
CA ASN A 92 5.41 12.13 7.28
C ASN A 92 5.90 10.71 7.60
N ASN A 93 6.05 10.37 8.88
CA ASN A 93 6.49 9.04 9.32
C ASN A 93 5.40 7.97 9.14
N TRP A 94 4.14 8.41 8.97
CA TRP A 94 2.99 7.52 8.81
C TRP A 94 2.84 7.06 7.36
N ILE A 95 3.23 7.93 6.42
CA ILE A 95 3.12 7.67 4.98
C ILE A 95 3.91 6.41 4.62
N GLY A 96 3.28 5.54 3.82
CA GLY A 96 3.85 4.27 3.37
C GLY A 96 3.69 3.12 4.37
N LYS A 97 3.29 3.37 5.62
CA LYS A 97 3.04 2.29 6.59
C LYS A 97 1.85 1.46 6.16
N VAL A 98 1.95 0.14 6.35
CA VAL A 98 0.91 -0.83 6.02
C VAL A 98 0.31 -1.38 7.31
N GLY A 99 -1.00 -1.29 7.40
CA GLY A 99 -1.81 -1.85 8.47
C GLY A 99 -3.00 -2.61 7.90
N ALA A 100 -4.09 -2.68 8.66
CA ALA A 100 -5.33 -3.28 8.20
C ALA A 100 -6.56 -2.55 8.73
N ALA A 101 -7.64 -2.61 7.97
CA ALA A 101 -8.91 -1.99 8.30
C ALA A 101 -10.11 -2.85 7.86
N ARG A 102 -11.20 -2.75 8.62
CA ARG A 102 -12.51 -3.28 8.24
C ARG A 102 -13.19 -2.29 7.31
N VAL A 103 -13.61 -2.76 6.15
CA VAL A 103 -14.41 -2.01 5.17
C VAL A 103 -15.88 -2.39 5.33
N LYS A 104 -16.75 -1.37 5.29
CA LYS A 104 -18.20 -1.51 5.21
C LYS A 104 -18.72 -0.73 4.01
N HIS A 105 -19.92 -1.08 3.57
CA HIS A 105 -20.65 -0.31 2.59
C HIS A 105 -21.73 0.52 3.27
N GLU A 106 -21.84 1.78 2.88
CA GLU A 106 -22.87 2.69 3.37
C GLU A 106 -23.58 3.34 2.19
N LEU A 107 -24.88 3.60 2.34
CA LEU A 107 -25.65 4.34 1.36
C LEU A 107 -25.44 5.84 1.61
N TYR A 108 -24.85 6.53 0.65
CA TYR A 108 -24.68 7.98 0.67
C TYR A 108 -25.26 8.57 -0.60
N ASP A 109 -26.23 9.47 -0.46
CA ASP A 109 -26.90 10.13 -1.59
C ASP A 109 -27.45 9.12 -2.63
N GLY A 110 -28.09 8.05 -2.14
CA GLY A 110 -28.66 6.98 -2.98
C GLY A 110 -27.63 6.06 -3.64
N LYS A 111 -26.32 6.23 -3.39
CA LYS A 111 -25.25 5.41 -3.95
C LYS A 111 -24.49 4.67 -2.85
N GLN A 112 -24.17 3.41 -3.11
CA GLN A 112 -23.35 2.60 -2.20
C GLN A 112 -21.89 3.06 -2.26
N GLN A 113 -21.30 3.35 -1.11
CA GLN A 113 -19.90 3.77 -0.98
C GLN A 113 -19.16 2.87 0.02
N ALA A 114 -17.90 2.56 -0.28
CA ALA A 114 -17.01 1.88 0.64
C ALA A 114 -16.47 2.88 1.66
N ARG A 115 -16.58 2.54 2.94
CA ARG A 115 -16.10 3.33 4.05
C ARG A 115 -15.29 2.45 4.99
N MET A 116 -14.28 3.05 5.60
CA MET A 116 -13.57 2.41 6.69
C MET A 116 -14.48 2.35 7.92
N SER A 117 -14.59 1.20 8.55
CA SER A 117 -15.31 1.02 9.82
C SER A 117 -14.39 1.23 11.01
N TYR A 118 -13.29 0.47 11.10
CA TYR A 118 -12.30 0.57 12.18
C TYR A 118 -10.96 -0.04 11.73
N PHE A 119 -9.88 0.32 12.40
CA PHE A 119 -8.58 -0.32 12.20
C PHE A 119 -8.50 -1.67 12.91
N ILE A 120 -7.90 -2.65 12.27
CA ILE A 120 -7.73 -3.99 12.83
C ILE A 120 -6.40 -4.01 13.61
N LEU A 121 -6.46 -4.41 14.87
CA LEU A 121 -5.28 -4.53 15.73
C LEU A 121 -4.22 -5.41 15.09
N ARG A 122 -2.94 -5.05 15.24
CA ARG A 122 -1.82 -5.74 14.58
C ARG A 122 -1.75 -7.23 14.91
N SER A 123 -2.10 -7.59 16.15
CA SER A 123 -2.19 -8.99 16.62
C SER A 123 -3.24 -9.82 15.88
N LYS A 124 -4.25 -9.18 15.26
CA LYS A 124 -5.36 -9.83 14.53
C LYS A 124 -5.19 -9.79 13.02
N GLN A 125 -4.05 -9.31 12.50
CA GLN A 125 -3.80 -9.19 11.07
C GLN A 125 -3.15 -10.43 10.43
N GLY A 126 -2.86 -11.48 11.22
CA GLY A 126 -2.09 -12.64 10.77
C GLY A 126 -2.74 -13.41 9.62
N ASP A 127 -4.06 -13.52 9.63
CA ASP A 127 -4.83 -14.26 8.62
C ASP A 127 -5.10 -13.44 7.34
N LEU A 128 -4.71 -12.16 7.33
CA LEU A 128 -4.90 -11.32 6.15
C LEU A 128 -3.83 -11.61 5.11
N PRO A 129 -4.21 -11.64 3.81
CA PRO A 129 -3.24 -11.81 2.74
C PRO A 129 -2.17 -10.71 2.79
N PRO A 130 -0.95 -10.99 2.27
CA PRO A 130 0.09 -9.98 2.17
C PRO A 130 -0.36 -8.82 1.27
N TRP A 131 0.29 -7.67 1.43
CA TRP A 131 0.04 -6.51 0.59
C TRP A 131 0.31 -6.81 -0.89
N VAL A 132 -0.62 -6.41 -1.75
CA VAL A 132 -0.54 -6.54 -3.20
C VAL A 132 -0.75 -5.15 -3.81
N GLU A 133 0.24 -4.68 -4.57
CA GLU A 133 0.06 -3.47 -5.38
C GLU A 133 -1.04 -3.69 -6.41
N LYS A 134 -1.79 -2.65 -6.72
CA LYS A 134 -2.73 -2.71 -7.84
C LYS A 134 -1.94 -3.06 -9.10
N GLY A 135 -2.24 -4.19 -9.72
CA GLY A 135 -1.68 -4.53 -11.01
C GLY A 135 -2.01 -3.43 -12.00
N ASN A 136 -0.98 -2.72 -12.49
CA ASN A 136 -1.15 -1.90 -13.68
C ASN A 136 -1.60 -2.86 -14.79
N GLY A 137 -2.73 -2.56 -15.42
CA GLY A 137 -3.14 -3.22 -16.65
C GLY A 137 -2.13 -2.90 -17.76
N ALA A 138 -0.98 -3.57 -17.72
CA ALA A 138 0.01 -3.66 -18.77
C ALA A 138 0.73 -5.00 -18.55
N SER A 139 0.29 -6.01 -19.27
CA SER A 139 1.04 -7.25 -19.50
C SER A 139 2.46 -6.90 -19.96
N SER A 140 3.45 -7.12 -19.10
CA SER A 140 4.84 -7.23 -19.50
C SER A 140 5.41 -8.45 -18.80
N SER A 141 5.42 -9.55 -19.56
CA SER A 141 6.21 -10.73 -19.28
C SER A 141 7.66 -10.30 -19.04
N TYR A 142 8.14 -10.41 -17.81
CA TYR A 142 9.57 -10.44 -17.57
C TYR A 142 10.10 -11.80 -18.06
N SER A 143 10.61 -11.83 -19.29
CA SER A 143 11.60 -12.81 -19.69
C SER A 143 12.84 -12.61 -18.81
N THR A 144 13.18 -13.64 -18.03
CA THR A 144 14.44 -13.71 -17.30
C THR A 144 15.60 -13.69 -18.30
N PRO A 145 16.58 -12.78 -18.20
CA PRO A 145 17.85 -12.98 -18.89
C PRO A 145 18.61 -14.06 -18.11
N SER A 146 18.79 -15.24 -18.70
CA SER A 146 19.69 -16.28 -18.19
C SER A 146 21.13 -15.78 -18.27
N ASN A 147 21.65 -15.19 -17.20
CA ASN A 147 23.07 -14.92 -17.08
C ASN A 147 23.74 -16.17 -16.50
N ALA A 148 24.08 -17.12 -17.38
CA ALA A 148 24.93 -18.24 -17.03
C ALA A 148 26.37 -17.74 -16.85
N PRO A 149 27.03 -17.97 -15.72
CA PRO A 149 28.45 -17.64 -15.58
C PRO A 149 29.28 -18.53 -16.50
N ARG A 150 30.17 -17.89 -17.27
CA ARG A 150 31.12 -18.52 -18.18
C ARG A 150 31.98 -19.54 -17.42
N SER A 151 32.02 -20.76 -17.96
CA SER A 151 32.92 -21.83 -17.54
C SER A 151 34.37 -21.37 -17.61
N PHE A 152 35.02 -21.24 -16.46
CA PHE A 152 36.48 -21.18 -16.34
C PHE A 152 37.00 -22.60 -16.60
N ARG A 153 37.52 -22.82 -17.81
CA ARG A 153 38.17 -24.07 -18.21
C ARG A 153 39.67 -23.80 -18.12
N GLU A 154 40.30 -24.34 -17.10
CA GLU A 154 41.74 -24.28 -16.90
C GLU A 154 42.32 -25.54 -17.56
N ASP A 155 42.75 -25.39 -18.80
CA ASP A 155 43.41 -26.45 -19.55
C ASP A 155 44.87 -26.57 -19.06
N TYR A 156 45.14 -27.55 -18.19
CA TYR A 156 46.50 -28.02 -17.92
C TYR A 156 46.89 -29.05 -18.97
N ALA A 157 47.62 -28.62 -19.99
CA ALA A 157 48.40 -29.52 -20.85
C ALA A 157 49.78 -29.71 -20.20
N ALA A 158 50.06 -30.94 -19.74
CA ALA A 158 51.41 -31.38 -19.43
C ALA A 158 51.80 -32.38 -20.52
N ASP A 159 52.43 -31.86 -21.58
CA ASP A 159 53.13 -32.68 -22.55
C ASP A 159 54.62 -32.75 -22.15
N GLU A 160 55.10 -33.99 -22.18
CA GLU A 160 56.43 -34.44 -21.88
C GLU A 160 57.47 -33.79 -22.79
N GLU A 161 58.57 -33.31 -22.22
CA GLU A 161 59.81 -33.14 -22.97
C GLU A 161 60.92 -33.99 -22.33
N LEU A 162 61.24 -35.07 -23.04
CA LEU A 162 62.43 -35.90 -22.88
C LEU A 162 63.69 -35.04 -23.03
N VAL A 163 64.59 -35.12 -22.04
CA VAL A 163 65.99 -34.76 -22.26
C VAL A 163 66.87 -35.92 -21.79
N ASP A 164 67.44 -36.56 -22.78
CA ASP A 164 68.29 -37.73 -22.78
C ASP A 164 69.74 -37.26 -22.89
N VAL A 165 70.63 -37.56 -21.93
CA VAL A 165 72.10 -37.57 -22.11
C VAL A 165 72.85 -38.08 -20.84
N PRO A 166 74.10 -38.60 -20.94
CA PRO A 166 74.36 -40.01 -20.67
C PRO A 166 75.58 -40.29 -19.76
N PHE A 167 75.85 -41.60 -19.58
CA PHE A 167 77.02 -42.31 -19.03
C PHE A 167 77.25 -42.31 -17.52
#